data_AF-A0A961SGM2-F1
#
_entry.id   AF-A0A961SGM2-F1
#
_cell.length_a   1.000
_cell.length_b   1.000
_cell.length_c   1.000
_cell.angle_alpha   90.00
_cell.angle_beta   90.00
_cell.angle_gamma   90.00
#
_symmetry.space_group_name_H-M   'P 1'
#
loop_
_entity.id
_entity.type
_entity.pdbx_description
1 polymer ?
#
loop_
_entity_poly.entity_id
_entity_poly.type
_entity_poly.pdbx_seq_one_letter_code
_entity_poly.pdbx_strand_id
1 'polypeptide(L)'
;MAQTSKLPQTPMEALEKVTESFETAAKEFEALKFDAQVPESVRAMAENTVNQTREAYERGKEALDESIDALERSFDAAGQGATAFNRKLIDIAQRNLNSGFDFAKSLAGAKTFAEIMELQSAFIRNQFEVFASQAAEVQELTKKIATDASEPLKDQMTKSFEAARKAS
;
A
#
# COMPACT_ATOMS: atom_id res chain seq x y z
N MET A 1 -24.96 -16.92 -25.62
CA MET A 1 -24.15 -15.80 -26.13
C MET A 1 -23.15 -15.44 -25.04
N ALA A 2 -21.85 -15.69 -25.26
CA ALA A 2 -20.83 -15.37 -24.27
C ALA A 2 -20.62 -13.84 -24.28
N GLN A 3 -20.91 -13.17 -23.16
CA GLN A 3 -20.51 -11.78 -22.98
C GLN A 3 -18.99 -11.74 -22.87
N THR A 4 -18.32 -11.35 -23.94
CA THR A 4 -16.92 -10.92 -23.89
C THR A 4 -16.90 -9.57 -23.16
N SER A 5 -16.84 -9.61 -21.84
CA SER A 5 -16.68 -8.40 -21.04
C SER A 5 -15.30 -7.81 -21.34
N LYS A 6 -15.27 -6.67 -22.05
CA LYS A 6 -14.02 -5.96 -22.38
C LYS A 6 -13.22 -5.70 -21.09
N LEU A 7 -11.90 -5.84 -21.19
CA LEU A 7 -10.98 -5.42 -20.13
C LEU A 7 -11.18 -3.90 -19.89
N PRO A 8 -11.25 -3.44 -18.63
CA PRO A 8 -11.36 -2.02 -18.32
C PRO A 8 -10.15 -1.26 -18.87
N GLN A 9 -10.38 -0.09 -19.48
CA GLN A 9 -9.34 0.72 -20.12
C GLN A 9 -8.78 1.78 -19.17
N THR A 10 -9.53 2.12 -18.11
CA THR A 10 -9.11 3.10 -17.09
C THR A 10 -9.24 2.55 -15.67
N PRO A 11 -8.49 3.11 -14.70
CA PRO A 11 -8.65 2.76 -13.29
C PRO A 11 -10.08 2.97 -12.76
N MET A 12 -10.80 4.01 -13.20
CA MET A 12 -12.18 4.23 -12.77
C MET A 12 -13.14 3.15 -13.29
N GLU A 13 -13.00 2.74 -14.56
CA GLU A 13 -13.78 1.63 -15.10
C GLU A 13 -13.49 0.31 -14.39
N ALA A 14 -12.23 0.09 -13.98
CA ALA A 14 -11.86 -1.08 -13.18
C ALA A 14 -12.53 -1.04 -11.80
N LEU A 15 -12.55 0.11 -11.14
CA LEU A 15 -13.22 0.30 -9.84
C LEU A 15 -14.74 0.10 -9.93
N GLU A 16 -15.37 0.65 -10.95
CA GLU A 16 -16.81 0.50 -11.20
C GLU A 16 -17.17 -0.97 -11.41
N LYS A 17 -16.45 -1.66 -12.31
CA LYS A 17 -16.68 -3.07 -12.62
C LYS A 17 -16.45 -3.98 -11.41
N VAL A 18 -15.43 -3.69 -10.61
CA VAL A 18 -15.18 -4.40 -9.34
C VAL A 18 -16.34 -4.17 -8.37
N THR A 19 -16.79 -2.92 -8.23
CA THR A 19 -17.91 -2.58 -7.35
C THR A 19 -19.21 -3.27 -7.77
N GLU A 20 -19.54 -3.25 -9.06
CA GLU A 20 -20.71 -3.96 -9.62
C GLU A 20 -20.64 -5.47 -9.38
N SER A 21 -19.44 -6.06 -9.51
CA SER A 21 -19.22 -7.49 -9.25
C SER A 21 -19.48 -7.82 -7.77
N PHE A 22 -19.04 -6.94 -6.85
CA PHE A 22 -19.31 -7.09 -5.42
C PHE A 22 -20.78 -6.92 -5.06
N GLU A 23 -21.46 -5.94 -5.65
CA GLU A 23 -22.90 -5.75 -5.42
C GLU A 23 -23.71 -6.94 -5.93
N THR A 24 -23.31 -7.52 -7.05
CA THR A 24 -23.96 -8.72 -7.61
C THR A 24 -23.75 -9.91 -6.68
N ALA A 25 -22.51 -10.17 -6.26
CA ALA A 25 -22.18 -11.24 -5.34
C ALA A 25 -22.90 -11.08 -3.98
N ALA A 26 -23.02 -9.86 -3.47
CA ALA A 26 -23.74 -9.57 -2.23
C ALA A 26 -25.24 -9.90 -2.35
N LYS A 27 -25.89 -9.51 -3.45
CA LYS A 27 -27.30 -9.85 -3.72
C LYS A 27 -27.52 -11.35 -3.86
N GLU A 28 -26.62 -12.04 -4.55
CA GLU A 28 -26.67 -13.51 -4.67
C GLU A 28 -26.49 -14.18 -3.30
N PHE A 29 -25.58 -13.66 -2.47
CA PHE A 29 -25.32 -14.17 -1.13
C PHE A 29 -26.51 -13.94 -0.17
N GLU A 30 -27.10 -12.74 -0.17
CA GLU A 30 -28.33 -12.44 0.58
C GLU A 30 -29.49 -13.35 0.17
N ALA A 31 -29.64 -13.63 -1.12
CA ALA A 31 -30.67 -14.53 -1.64
C ALA A 31 -30.49 -15.98 -1.15
N LEU A 32 -29.26 -16.40 -0.84
CA LEU A 32 -28.95 -17.75 -0.37
C LEU A 32 -29.28 -17.97 1.12
N LYS A 33 -29.64 -16.93 1.89
CA LYS A 33 -30.03 -17.01 3.33
C LYS A 33 -29.14 -17.97 4.16
N PHE A 34 -27.83 -17.96 3.93
CA PHE A 34 -26.89 -18.75 4.73
C PHE A 34 -26.63 -18.04 6.06
N ASP A 35 -27.40 -18.40 7.08
CA ASP A 35 -27.15 -18.00 8.47
C ASP A 35 -26.13 -18.93 9.14
N ALA A 36 -25.09 -19.31 8.39
CA ALA A 36 -24.07 -20.23 8.85
C ALA A 36 -23.12 -19.47 9.79
N GLN A 37 -23.24 -19.76 11.08
CA GLN A 37 -22.37 -19.17 12.09
C GLN A 37 -20.99 -19.79 12.02
N VAL A 38 -19.96 -18.95 12.18
CA VAL A 38 -18.59 -19.41 12.38
C VAL A 38 -18.46 -19.89 13.83
N PRO A 39 -18.01 -21.13 14.10
CA PRO A 39 -17.85 -21.63 15.46
C PRO A 39 -16.85 -20.78 16.27
N GLU A 40 -17.14 -20.57 17.55
CA GLU A 40 -16.29 -19.78 18.45
C GLU A 40 -14.86 -20.31 18.55
N SER A 41 -14.67 -21.63 18.58
CA SER A 41 -13.35 -22.25 18.61
C SER A 41 -12.50 -21.93 17.37
N VAL A 42 -13.13 -21.83 16.20
CA VAL A 42 -12.46 -21.44 14.96
C VAL A 42 -12.06 -19.97 15.01
N ARG A 43 -12.95 -19.09 15.48
CA ARG A 43 -12.64 -17.66 15.65
C ARG A 43 -11.50 -17.45 16.64
N ALA A 44 -11.57 -18.06 17.82
CA ALA A 44 -10.53 -17.93 18.85
C ALA A 44 -9.16 -18.42 18.36
N MET A 45 -9.13 -19.53 17.61
CA MET A 45 -7.90 -20.03 16.99
C MET A 45 -7.36 -19.05 15.94
N ALA A 46 -8.22 -18.51 15.09
CA ALA A 46 -7.84 -17.52 14.07
C ALA A 46 -7.33 -16.22 14.71
N GLU A 47 -8.03 -15.68 15.71
CA GLU A 47 -7.63 -14.48 16.44
C GLU A 47 -6.26 -14.65 17.08
N ASN A 48 -6.03 -15.76 17.79
CA ASN A 48 -4.73 -16.06 18.38
C ASN A 48 -3.63 -16.16 17.33
N THR A 49 -3.89 -16.82 16.19
CA THR A 49 -2.92 -16.97 15.10
C THR A 49 -2.55 -15.62 14.50
N VAL A 50 -3.55 -14.75 14.25
CA VAL A 50 -3.34 -13.41 13.72
C VAL A 50 -2.52 -12.57 14.70
N ASN A 51 -2.86 -12.60 15.99
CA ASN A 51 -2.14 -11.85 17.02
C ASN A 51 -0.69 -12.31 17.15
N GLN A 52 -0.44 -13.62 17.26
CA GLN A 52 0.91 -14.17 17.36
C GLN A 52 1.77 -13.83 16.14
N THR A 53 1.19 -13.89 14.94
CA THR A 53 1.91 -13.57 13.70
C THR A 53 2.22 -12.08 13.62
N ARG A 54 1.28 -11.21 14.02
CA ARG A 54 1.49 -9.76 14.09
C ARG A 54 2.60 -9.41 15.10
N GLU A 55 2.57 -9.98 16.30
CA GLU A 55 3.61 -9.75 17.31
C GLU A 55 5.01 -10.16 16.83
N ALA A 56 5.11 -11.30 16.12
CA ALA A 56 6.37 -11.75 15.54
C ALA A 56 6.87 -10.79 14.45
N TYR A 57 5.96 -10.30 13.60
CA TYR A 57 6.25 -9.29 12.60
C TYR A 57 6.71 -7.97 13.22
N GLU A 58 6.00 -7.45 14.22
CA GLU A 58 6.34 -6.18 14.88
C GLU A 58 7.73 -6.21 15.50
N ARG A 59 8.10 -7.30 16.19
CA ARG A 59 9.46 -7.51 16.70
C ARG A 59 10.53 -7.52 15.60
N GLY A 60 10.25 -8.17 14.47
CA GLY A 60 11.18 -8.20 13.33
C GLY A 60 11.32 -6.84 12.64
N LYS A 61 10.22 -6.10 12.52
CA LYS A 61 10.16 -4.77 11.94
C LYS A 61 11.04 -3.78 12.72
N GLU A 62 10.95 -3.77 14.04
CA GLU A 62 11.74 -2.85 14.88
C GLU A 62 13.25 -3.00 14.63
N ALA A 63 13.76 -4.24 14.64
CA ALA A 63 15.17 -4.51 14.37
C ALA A 63 15.60 -4.12 12.94
N LEU A 64 14.70 -4.29 11.96
CA LEU A 64 14.93 -3.89 10.58
C LEU A 64 14.99 -2.37 10.45
N ASP A 65 14.04 -1.64 11.04
CA ASP A 65 13.99 -0.17 10.98
C ASP A 65 15.24 0.45 11.59
N GLU A 66 15.73 -0.06 12.73
CA GLU A 66 16.99 0.39 13.32
C GLU A 66 18.21 0.17 12.39
N SER A 67 18.24 -0.98 11.72
CA SER A 67 19.32 -1.33 10.78
C SER A 67 19.30 -0.44 9.54
N ILE A 68 18.10 -0.16 9.01
CA ILE A 68 17.91 0.78 7.89
C ILE A 68 18.40 2.16 8.31
N ASP A 69 17.90 2.70 9.43
CA ASP A 69 18.29 4.01 9.97
C ASP A 69 19.82 4.17 10.12
N ALA A 70 20.52 3.14 10.59
CA ALA A 70 21.98 3.16 10.70
C ALA A 70 22.67 3.20 9.32
N LEU A 71 22.14 2.45 8.34
CA LEU A 71 22.63 2.45 6.97
C LEU A 71 22.41 3.81 6.29
N GLU A 72 21.24 4.44 6.48
CA GLU A 72 20.94 5.75 5.85
C GLU A 72 21.89 6.84 6.32
N ARG A 73 22.29 6.83 7.60
CA ARG A 73 23.26 7.78 8.17
C ARG A 73 24.67 7.62 7.59
N SER A 74 24.96 6.48 6.93
CA SER A 74 26.27 6.16 6.39
C SER A 74 26.45 6.57 4.92
N PHE A 75 25.40 7.05 4.23
CA PHE A 75 25.45 7.45 2.82
C PHE A 75 25.54 8.97 2.63
N ASP A 76 26.40 9.40 1.69
CA ASP A 76 26.49 10.80 1.25
C ASP A 76 25.27 11.24 0.42
N ALA A 77 25.14 12.55 0.14
CA ALA A 77 24.00 13.16 -0.54
C ALA A 77 23.59 12.50 -1.88
N ALA A 78 24.55 11.99 -2.66
CA ALA A 78 24.25 11.28 -3.90
C ALA A 78 23.59 9.89 -3.67
N GLY A 79 23.86 9.24 -2.52
CA GLY A 79 23.24 7.98 -2.10
C GLY A 79 21.91 8.15 -1.36
N GLN A 80 21.62 9.36 -0.86
CA GLN A 80 20.39 9.66 -0.12
C GLN A 80 19.12 9.51 -0.98
N GLY A 81 19.18 9.80 -2.29
CA GLY A 81 18.03 9.63 -3.19
C GLY A 81 17.61 8.16 -3.36
N ALA A 82 18.57 7.26 -3.61
CA ALA A 82 18.31 5.82 -3.69
C ALA A 82 17.85 5.23 -2.35
N THR A 83 18.44 5.72 -1.26
CA THR A 83 18.07 5.36 0.12
C THR A 83 16.62 5.75 0.43
N ALA A 84 16.23 7.00 0.14
CA ALA A 84 14.87 7.48 0.32
C ALA A 84 13.85 6.70 -0.51
N PHE A 85 14.20 6.34 -1.77
CA PHE A 85 13.36 5.49 -2.60
C PHE A 85 13.16 4.09 -2.01
N ASN A 86 14.25 3.43 -1.58
CA ASN A 86 14.17 2.13 -0.92
C ASN A 86 13.36 2.18 0.38
N ARG A 87 13.58 3.21 1.22
CA ARG A 87 12.77 3.42 2.43
C ARG A 87 11.30 3.58 2.10
N LYS A 88 10.96 4.26 1.00
CA LYS A 88 9.57 4.41 0.58
C LYS A 88 8.93 3.08 0.19
N LEU A 89 9.65 2.21 -0.51
CA LEU A 89 9.16 0.87 -0.83
C LEU A 89 8.94 0.02 0.43
N ILE A 90 9.83 0.13 1.41
CA ILE A 90 9.70 -0.57 2.69
C ILE A 90 8.48 -0.05 3.46
N ASP A 91 8.28 1.27 3.54
CA ASP A 91 7.09 1.89 4.14
C ASP A 91 5.79 1.41 3.48
N ILE A 92 5.74 1.36 2.14
CA ILE A 92 4.59 0.83 1.40
C ILE A 92 4.34 -0.64 1.76
N ALA A 93 5.39 -1.47 1.78
CA ALA A 93 5.27 -2.87 2.16
C ALA A 93 4.76 -3.04 3.60
N GLN A 94 5.27 -2.25 4.54
CA GLN A 94 4.83 -2.25 5.94
C GLN A 94 3.36 -1.85 6.07
N ARG A 95 2.92 -0.79 5.39
CA ARG A 95 1.51 -0.38 5.36
C ARG A 95 0.60 -1.45 4.77
N ASN A 96 1.04 -2.13 3.70
CA ASN A 96 0.29 -3.22 3.09
C ASN A 96 0.17 -4.44 4.03
N LEU A 97 1.25 -4.81 4.72
CA LEU A 97 1.22 -5.87 5.72
C LEU A 97 0.30 -5.53 6.89
N ASN A 98 0.39 -4.31 7.42
CA ASN A 98 -0.49 -3.85 8.50
C ASN A 98 -1.97 -3.89 8.09
N SER A 99 -2.30 -3.41 6.89
CA SER A 99 -3.65 -3.50 6.34
C SER A 99 -4.13 -4.95 6.19
N GLY A 100 -3.25 -5.85 5.74
CA GLY A 100 -3.53 -7.28 5.68
C GLY A 100 -3.80 -7.90 7.05
N PHE A 101 -3.04 -7.53 8.08
CA PHE A 101 -3.30 -7.98 9.45
C PHE A 101 -4.61 -7.40 10.02
N ASP A 102 -4.95 -6.14 9.74
CA ASP A 102 -6.21 -5.53 10.18
C ASP A 102 -7.41 -6.23 9.54
N PHE A 103 -7.28 -6.57 8.26
CA PHE A 103 -8.27 -7.36 7.54
C PHE A 103 -8.38 -8.78 8.10
N ALA A 104 -7.25 -9.47 8.31
CA ALA A 104 -7.23 -10.82 8.89
C ALA A 104 -7.83 -10.83 10.31
N LYS A 105 -7.59 -9.79 11.11
CA LYS A 105 -8.20 -9.64 12.44
C LYS A 105 -9.71 -9.47 12.34
N SER A 106 -10.19 -8.64 11.41
CA SER A 106 -11.62 -8.47 11.17
C SER A 106 -12.27 -9.79 10.73
N LEU A 107 -11.62 -10.54 9.83
CA LEU A 107 -12.09 -11.86 9.40
C LEU A 107 -12.12 -12.88 10.55
N ALA A 108 -11.10 -12.89 11.40
CA ALA A 108 -11.02 -13.81 12.53
C ALA A 108 -12.16 -13.59 13.54
N GLY A 109 -12.58 -12.33 13.73
CA GLY A 109 -13.69 -11.96 14.60
C GLY A 109 -15.08 -12.09 13.98
N ALA A 110 -15.18 -12.34 12.67
CA ALA A 110 -16.45 -12.42 11.96
C ALA A 110 -17.30 -13.61 12.43
N LYS A 111 -18.54 -13.35 12.80
CA LYS A 111 -19.48 -14.33 13.38
C LYS A 111 -20.25 -15.08 12.31
N THR A 112 -20.40 -14.50 11.14
CA THR A 112 -21.20 -15.05 10.04
C THR A 112 -20.44 -14.97 8.72
N PHE A 113 -20.81 -15.81 7.75
CA PHE A 113 -20.28 -15.69 6.39
C PHE A 113 -20.71 -14.38 5.70
N ALA A 114 -21.85 -13.81 6.07
CA ALA A 114 -22.28 -12.50 5.58
C ALA A 114 -21.28 -11.40 5.98
N GLU A 115 -20.90 -11.36 7.26
CA GLU A 115 -19.88 -10.43 7.76
C GLU A 115 -18.53 -10.62 7.02
N ILE A 116 -18.14 -11.87 6.71
CA ILE A 116 -16.92 -12.15 5.93
C ILE A 116 -16.99 -11.55 4.51
N MET A 117 -18.14 -11.68 3.83
CA MET A 117 -18.34 -11.12 2.49
C MET A 117 -18.34 -9.59 2.50
N GLU A 118 -19.00 -8.98 3.48
CA GLU A 118 -18.98 -7.53 3.68
C GLU A 118 -17.55 -7.02 3.88
N LEU A 119 -16.77 -7.70 4.74
CA LEU A 119 -15.37 -7.36 4.99
C LEU A 119 -14.51 -7.47 3.72
N GLN A 120 -14.68 -8.52 2.90
CA GLN A 120 -13.95 -8.66 1.63
C GLN A 120 -14.25 -7.51 0.65
N SER A 121 -15.53 -7.15 0.52
CA SER A 121 -15.97 -6.04 -0.33
C SER A 121 -15.39 -4.70 0.14
N ALA A 122 -15.49 -4.43 1.45
CA ALA A 122 -14.95 -3.21 2.05
C ALA A 122 -13.42 -3.13 1.87
N PHE A 123 -12.71 -4.23 2.08
CA PHE A 123 -11.27 -4.29 1.91
C PHE A 123 -10.85 -3.95 0.47
N ILE A 124 -11.51 -4.53 -0.54
CA ILE A 124 -11.14 -4.29 -1.93
C ILE A 124 -11.42 -2.85 -2.37
N ARG A 125 -12.54 -2.26 -1.93
CA ARG A 125 -12.82 -0.84 -2.17
C ARG A 125 -11.73 0.04 -1.58
N ASN A 126 -11.34 -0.22 -0.32
CA ASN A 126 -10.28 0.52 0.36
C ASN A 126 -8.91 0.32 -0.33
N GLN A 127 -8.58 -0.89 -0.78
CA GLN A 127 -7.30 -1.15 -1.44
C GLN A 127 -7.11 -0.33 -2.72
N PHE A 128 -8.19 -0.08 -3.48
CA PHE A 128 -8.09 0.74 -4.68
C PHE A 128 -7.65 2.18 -4.37
N GLU A 129 -8.23 2.80 -3.34
CA GLU A 129 -7.86 4.14 -2.89
C GLU A 129 -6.40 4.18 -2.37
N VAL A 130 -6.00 3.15 -1.61
CA VAL A 130 -4.64 2.99 -1.12
C VAL A 130 -3.64 2.88 -2.27
N PHE A 131 -3.92 2.08 -3.31
CA PHE A 131 -3.04 1.96 -4.48
C PHE A 131 -2.87 3.29 -5.22
N ALA A 132 -3.96 4.04 -5.43
CA ALA A 132 -3.90 5.35 -6.07
C ALA A 132 -3.03 6.33 -5.27
N SER A 133 -3.19 6.34 -3.94
CA SER A 133 -2.38 7.16 -3.03
C SER A 133 -0.90 6.76 -3.07
N GLN A 134 -0.57 5.47 -2.98
CA GLN A 134 0.81 4.98 -3.02
C GLN A 134 1.50 5.32 -4.35
N ALA A 135 0.79 5.21 -5.48
CA ALA A 135 1.32 5.59 -6.78
C ALA A 135 1.67 7.08 -6.84
N ALA A 136 0.81 7.94 -6.28
CA ALA A 136 1.07 9.38 -6.20
C ALA A 136 2.30 9.70 -5.34
N GLU A 137 2.45 9.04 -4.19
CA GLU A 137 3.60 9.21 -3.29
C GLU A 137 4.93 8.81 -3.97
N VAL A 138 4.96 7.70 -4.71
CA VAL A 138 6.15 7.26 -5.47
C VAL A 138 6.48 8.25 -6.60
N GLN A 139 5.46 8.76 -7.28
CA GLN A 139 5.63 9.76 -8.33
C GLN A 139 6.23 11.06 -7.76
N GLU A 140 5.73 11.52 -6.63
CA GLU A 140 6.24 12.71 -5.94
C GLU A 140 7.70 12.52 -5.52
N LEU A 141 8.03 11.38 -4.92
CA LEU A 141 9.41 11.07 -4.54
C LEU A 141 10.35 11.03 -5.76
N THR A 142 9.92 10.43 -6.87
CA THR A 142 10.71 10.38 -8.10
C THR A 142 10.98 11.79 -8.65
N LYS A 143 9.97 12.67 -8.65
CA LYS A 143 10.13 14.08 -9.06
C LYS A 143 11.11 14.82 -8.16
N LYS A 144 11.06 14.56 -6.84
CA LYS A 144 11.99 15.15 -5.88
C LYS A 144 13.41 14.70 -6.15
N ILE A 145 13.66 13.40 -6.29
CA ILE A 145 14.99 12.85 -6.62
C ILE A 145 15.54 13.48 -7.92
N ALA A 146 14.72 13.60 -8.96
CA ALA A 146 15.14 14.23 -10.21
C ALA A 146 15.46 15.72 -10.06
N THR A 147 14.73 16.43 -9.20
CA THR A 147 14.96 17.85 -8.90
C THR A 147 16.27 18.03 -8.15
N ASP A 148 16.45 17.29 -7.05
CA ASP A 148 17.64 17.33 -6.18
C ASP A 148 18.91 16.96 -6.97
N ALA A 149 18.83 15.98 -7.88
CA ALA A 149 19.95 15.60 -8.75
C ALA A 149 20.35 16.69 -9.76
N SER A 150 19.43 17.59 -10.12
CA SER A 150 19.66 18.67 -11.08
C SER A 150 20.12 19.99 -10.46
N GLU A 151 19.93 20.17 -9.15
CA GLU A 151 20.27 21.39 -8.40
C GLU A 151 21.76 21.75 -8.48
N PRO A 152 22.72 20.83 -8.24
CA PRO A 152 24.14 21.16 -8.31
C PRO A 152 24.58 21.69 -9.69
N LEU A 153 23.95 21.19 -10.76
CA LEU A 153 24.21 21.65 -12.12
C LEU A 153 23.67 23.07 -12.35
N LYS A 154 22.47 23.39 -11.82
CA LYS A 154 21.89 24.75 -11.87
C LYS A 154 22.73 25.74 -11.09
N ASP A 155 23.21 25.36 -9.91
CA ASP A 155 24.10 26.18 -9.08
C ASP A 155 25.43 26.47 -9.79
N GLN A 156 26.01 25.45 -10.43
CA GLN A 156 27.26 25.59 -11.16
C GLN A 156 27.11 26.45 -12.42
N MET A 157 25.97 26.35 -13.13
CA MET A 157 25.64 27.26 -14.24
C MET A 157 25.46 28.70 -13.77
N THR A 158 24.74 28.92 -12.67
CA THR A 158 24.52 30.25 -12.09
C THR A 158 25.84 30.89 -11.69
N LYS A 159 26.70 30.16 -10.97
CA LYS A 159 28.04 30.62 -10.59
C LYS A 159 28.90 30.95 -11.81
N SER A 160 28.84 30.12 -12.86
CA SER A 160 29.60 30.35 -14.10
C SER A 160 29.12 31.60 -14.83
N PHE A 161 27.80 31.84 -14.85
CA PHE A 161 27.20 33.03 -15.45
C PHE A 161 27.56 34.32 -14.67
N GLU A 162 27.50 34.29 -13.34
CA GLU A 162 27.93 35.41 -12.50
C GLU A 162 29.43 35.71 -12.65
N ALA A 163 30.27 34.67 -12.72
CA ALA A 163 31.70 34.82 -12.95
C ALA A 163 31.98 35.47 -14.32
N ALA A 164 31.29 35.03 -15.38
CA ALA A 164 31.42 35.61 -16.72
C ALA A 164 30.97 37.09 -16.75
N ARG A 165 29.86 37.42 -16.08
CA ARG A 165 29.36 38.80 -15.95
C ARG A 165 30.31 39.72 -15.17
N LYS A 166 31.02 39.19 -14.16
CA LYS A 166 31.98 39.97 -13.37
C LYS A 166 33.30 40.21 -14.11
N ALA A 167 33.60 39.39 -15.12
CA ALA A 167 34.80 39.48 -15.95
C ALA A 167 34.64 40.37 -17.20
N SER A 168 33.41 40.78 -17.54
CA SER A 168 33.07 41.73 -18.60
C SER A 168 32.87 43.14 -18.07
#